data_AF-A0A2T0KZ14-F1
#
_entry.id   AF-A0A2T0KZ14-F1
#
_cell.length_a   1.000
_cell.length_b   1.000
_cell.length_c   1.000
_cell.angle_alpha   90.00
_cell.angle_beta   90.00
_cell.angle_gamma   90.00
#
_symmetry.space_group_name_H-M   'P 1'
#
loop_
_entity.id
_entity.type
_entity.pdbx_description
1 polymer ?
#
loop_
_entity_poly.entity_id
_entity_poly.type
_entity_poly.pdbx_seq_one_letter_code
_entity_poly.pdbx_strand_id
1 'polypeptide(L)'
;MKSLIKAVVIAASLAASATVFAQSNSGITREQVRAELVQLQAAGYHVGDGDQARYPEAIQAAEARIAARSGETSGYGGSVAGSSQSGRPAVPAADWNAMYSR
;
A
#
# COMPACT_ATOMS: atom_id res chain seq x y z
N MET A 1 -46.31 -7.31 -18.34
CA MET A 1 -45.82 -6.61 -17.13
C MET A 1 -45.07 -7.54 -16.16
N LYS A 2 -45.58 -8.73 -15.82
CA LYS A 2 -44.90 -9.67 -14.88
C LYS A 2 -43.58 -10.26 -15.42
N SER A 3 -43.44 -10.42 -16.73
CA SER A 3 -42.22 -10.92 -17.39
C SER A 3 -41.06 -9.90 -17.37
N LEU A 4 -41.36 -8.61 -17.53
CA LEU A 4 -40.39 -7.53 -17.43
C LEU A 4 -39.79 -7.43 -16.02
N ILE A 5 -40.63 -7.57 -15.00
CA ILE A 5 -40.18 -7.55 -13.60
C ILE A 5 -39.21 -8.72 -13.33
N LYS A 6 -39.51 -9.92 -13.83
CA LYS A 6 -38.62 -11.09 -13.71
C LYS A 6 -37.28 -10.87 -14.43
N ALA A 7 -37.31 -10.31 -15.63
CA ALA A 7 -36.10 -10.02 -16.40
C ALA A 7 -35.19 -9.00 -15.69
N VAL A 8 -35.78 -7.95 -15.10
CA VAL A 8 -35.04 -6.94 -14.33
C VAL A 8 -34.41 -7.55 -13.07
N VAL A 9 -35.13 -8.41 -12.35
CA VAL A 9 -34.60 -9.08 -11.15
C VAL A 9 -33.42 -10.00 -11.48
N ILE A 10 -33.50 -10.76 -12.59
CA ILE A 10 -32.41 -11.65 -13.04
C ILE A 10 -31.21 -10.85 -13.53
N ALA A 11 -31.43 -9.74 -14.26
CA ALA A 11 -30.34 -8.87 -14.70
C ALA A 11 -29.64 -8.19 -13.51
N ALA A 12 -30.41 -7.74 -12.51
CA ALA A 12 -29.89 -7.13 -11.30
C ALA A 12 -29.07 -8.12 -10.44
N SER A 13 -29.48 -9.39 -10.36
CA SER A 13 -28.73 -10.40 -9.61
C SER A 13 -27.40 -10.79 -10.27
N LEU A 14 -27.31 -10.79 -11.62
CA LEU A 14 -26.05 -11.01 -12.33
C LEU A 14 -25.06 -9.84 -12.16
N ALA A 15 -25.55 -8.60 -12.08
CA ALA A 15 -24.72 -7.41 -11.88
C ALA A 15 -24.12 -7.33 -10.46
N ALA A 16 -24.73 -8.01 -9.48
CA ALA A 16 -24.28 -7.98 -8.09
C ALA A 16 -22.99 -8.78 -7.83
N SER A 17 -22.58 -9.68 -8.73
CA SER A 17 -21.38 -10.53 -8.56
C SER A 17 -20.16 -10.02 -9.34
N ALA A 18 -20.04 -8.71 -9.54
CA ALA A 18 -18.96 -8.13 -10.36
C ALA A 18 -17.62 -7.95 -9.63
N THR A 19 -17.50 -8.31 -8.35
CA THR A 19 -16.26 -8.04 -7.57
C THR A 19 -15.86 -9.19 -6.64
N VAL A 20 -15.94 -10.45 -7.11
CA VAL A 20 -15.15 -11.54 -6.48
C VAL A 20 -13.81 -11.65 -7.20
N PHE A 21 -13.11 -10.52 -7.33
CA PHE A 21 -11.69 -10.54 -7.66
C PHE A 21 -10.94 -10.89 -6.36
N ALA A 22 -10.76 -12.18 -6.12
CA ALA A 22 -9.50 -12.62 -5.55
C ALA A 22 -8.43 -12.45 -6.64
N GLN A 23 -8.18 -11.20 -7.05
CA GLN A 23 -7.02 -10.87 -7.85
C GLN A 23 -5.86 -11.20 -6.93
N SER A 24 -5.33 -12.42 -7.08
CA SER A 24 -4.06 -12.82 -6.52
C SER A 24 -3.13 -11.67 -6.84
N ASN A 25 -2.73 -10.90 -5.81
CA ASN A 25 -1.83 -9.76 -5.93
C ASN A 25 -0.81 -10.10 -6.99
N SER A 26 -1.02 -9.59 -8.21
CA SER A 26 -0.16 -9.89 -9.33
C SER A 26 1.16 -9.27 -8.92
N GLY A 27 2.05 -10.12 -8.39
CA GLY A 27 3.20 -9.67 -7.64
C GLY A 27 3.96 -8.69 -8.50
N ILE A 28 4.46 -7.62 -7.86
CA ILE A 28 5.25 -6.62 -8.56
C ILE A 28 6.33 -7.35 -9.36
N THR A 29 6.35 -7.13 -10.67
CA THR A 29 7.31 -7.81 -11.53
C THR A 29 8.71 -7.29 -11.21
N ARG A 30 9.74 -8.11 -11.44
CA ARG A 30 11.14 -7.67 -11.23
C ARG A 30 11.46 -6.41 -12.04
N GLU A 31 10.84 -6.27 -13.20
CA GLU A 31 10.99 -5.08 -14.05
C GLU A 31 10.34 -3.85 -13.41
N GLN A 32 9.15 -3.98 -12.82
CA GLN A 32 8.52 -2.90 -12.05
C GLN A 32 9.35 -2.50 -10.84
N VAL A 33 9.84 -3.46 -10.05
CA VAL A 33 10.71 -3.15 -8.89
C VAL A 33 11.97 -2.40 -9.33
N ARG A 34 12.60 -2.82 -10.43
CA ARG A 34 13.78 -2.11 -10.98
C ARG A 34 13.43 -0.69 -11.40
N ALA A 35 12.30 -0.50 -12.08
CA ALA A 35 11.83 0.81 -12.50
C ALA A 35 11.57 1.74 -11.30
N GLU A 36 11.00 1.21 -10.21
CA GLU A 36 10.77 1.95 -8.96
C GLU A 36 12.10 2.32 -8.27
N LEU A 37 13.05 1.39 -8.19
CA LEU A 37 14.37 1.67 -7.61
C LEU A 37 15.14 2.75 -8.39
N VAL A 38 15.06 2.74 -9.73
CA VAL A 38 15.68 3.78 -10.56
C VAL A 38 15.04 5.14 -10.30
N GLN A 39 13.71 5.20 -10.13
CA GLN A 39 13.02 6.45 -9.80
C GLN A 39 13.42 6.98 -8.43
N LEU A 40 13.51 6.11 -7.42
CA LEU A 40 13.98 6.45 -6.09
C LEU A 40 15.44 6.95 -6.12
N GLN A 41 16.31 6.28 -6.88
CA GLN A 41 17.68 6.74 -7.09
C GLN A 41 17.74 8.12 -7.76
N ALA A 42 16.90 8.37 -8.76
CA ALA A 42 16.77 9.69 -9.39
C ALA A 42 16.19 10.78 -8.46
N ALA A 43 15.52 10.39 -7.38
CA ALA A 43 15.06 11.27 -6.30
C ALA A 43 16.11 11.45 -5.18
N GLY A 44 17.25 10.77 -5.28
CA GLY A 44 18.37 10.83 -4.35
C GLY A 44 18.31 9.82 -3.21
N TYR A 45 17.52 8.75 -3.34
CA TYR A 45 17.49 7.63 -2.38
C TYR A 45 18.44 6.52 -2.82
N HIS A 46 19.36 6.13 -1.93
CA HIS A 46 20.38 5.10 -2.20
C HIS A 46 20.27 3.95 -1.20
N VAL A 47 19.91 2.77 -1.71
CA VAL A 47 19.79 1.56 -0.89
C VAL A 47 21.19 1.08 -0.50
N GLY A 48 21.49 1.06 0.81
CA GLY A 48 22.73 0.49 1.35
C GLY A 48 23.78 1.50 1.83
N ASP A 49 23.59 2.80 1.59
CA ASP A 49 24.55 3.86 2.00
C ASP A 49 24.45 4.25 3.49
N GLY A 50 23.93 3.34 4.34
CA GLY A 50 23.68 3.62 5.76
C GLY A 50 22.33 4.28 6.04
N ASP A 51 21.50 4.44 5.02
CA ASP A 51 20.15 5.02 5.12
C ASP A 51 19.18 4.13 5.91
N GLN A 52 19.58 2.90 6.27
CA GLN A 52 18.86 2.08 7.25
C GLN A 52 18.71 2.76 8.62
N ALA A 53 19.65 3.65 9.00
CA ALA A 53 19.55 4.41 10.24
C ALA A 53 18.44 5.48 10.19
N ARG A 54 18.05 5.87 8.97
CA ARG A 54 17.05 6.89 8.66
C ARG A 54 15.83 6.31 7.96
N TYR A 55 15.61 5.02 8.17
CA TYR A 55 14.42 4.35 7.69
C TYR A 55 13.29 4.54 8.72
N PRO A 56 12.10 5.00 8.32
CA PRO A 56 11.64 5.20 6.93
C PRO A 56 11.70 6.66 6.42
N GLU A 57 12.23 7.63 7.16
CA GLU A 57 12.12 9.04 6.75
C GLU A 57 12.76 9.35 5.39
N ALA A 58 13.87 8.69 5.05
CA ALA A 58 14.59 8.96 3.81
C ALA A 58 13.83 8.47 2.56
N ILE A 59 13.18 7.30 2.65
CA ILE A 59 12.35 6.77 1.55
C ILE A 59 11.09 7.61 1.37
N GLN A 60 10.45 8.06 2.45
CA GLN A 60 9.28 8.94 2.38
C GLN A 60 9.61 10.30 1.76
N ALA A 61 10.77 10.88 2.10
CA ALA A 61 11.24 12.12 1.50
C ALA A 61 11.49 11.97 -0.01
N ALA A 62 12.02 10.83 -0.44
CA ALA A 62 12.21 10.52 -1.86
C ALA A 62 10.87 10.34 -2.59
N GLU A 63 9.91 9.62 -1.99
CA GLU A 63 8.55 9.48 -2.51
C GLU A 63 7.84 10.84 -2.65
N ALA A 64 7.99 11.73 -1.67
CA ALA A 64 7.43 13.08 -1.75
C ALA A 64 8.02 13.91 -2.90
N ARG A 65 9.33 13.75 -3.18
CA ARG A 65 9.99 14.38 -4.34
C ARG A 65 9.49 13.79 -5.66
N ILE A 66 9.27 12.48 -5.72
CA ILE A 66 8.68 11.81 -6.89
C ILE A 66 7.25 12.29 -7.10
N ALA A 67 6.43 12.34 -6.04
CA ALA A 67 5.06 12.83 -6.09
C ALA A 67 4.98 14.29 -6.53
N ALA A 68 5.89 15.15 -6.08
CA ALA A 68 5.98 16.55 -6.54
C ALA A 68 6.31 16.63 -8.04
N ARG A 69 7.26 15.81 -8.53
CA ARG A 69 7.60 15.74 -9.97
C ARG A 69 6.46 15.15 -10.81
N SER A 70 5.75 14.16 -10.27
CA SER A 70 4.61 13.52 -10.93
C SER A 70 3.35 14.37 -10.91
N GLY A 71 3.16 15.21 -9.89
CA GLY A 71 2.05 16.18 -9.81
C GLY A 71 2.13 17.27 -10.87
N GLU A 72 3.34 17.60 -11.32
CA GLU A 72 3.57 18.52 -12.45
C GLU A 72 3.24 17.85 -13.82
N THR A 73 3.28 16.51 -13.90
CA THR A 73 3.08 15.73 -15.14
C THR A 73 1.71 15.03 -15.21
N SER A 74 1.05 14.78 -14.08
CA SER A 74 -0.18 13.98 -14.01
C SER A 74 -1.17 14.61 -13.03
N GLY A 75 -1.98 15.53 -13.54
CA GLY A 75 -3.21 15.97 -12.88
C GLY A 75 -4.27 14.86 -12.89
N TYR A 76 -4.08 13.81 -12.09
CA TYR A 76 -5.18 12.91 -11.69
C TYR A 76 -4.77 12.00 -10.53
N GLY A 77 -5.49 12.08 -9.40
CA GLY A 77 -5.47 11.06 -8.33
C GLY A 77 -4.37 11.20 -7.27
N GLY A 78 -4.51 12.16 -6.36
CA GLY A 78 -3.64 12.26 -5.18
C GLY A 78 -3.73 11.02 -4.29
N SER A 79 -2.60 10.34 -4.09
CA SER A 79 -2.47 9.25 -3.13
C SER A 79 -2.59 9.79 -1.71
N VAL A 80 -3.59 9.32 -0.97
CA VAL A 80 -3.75 9.54 0.48
C VAL A 80 -2.47 9.12 1.19
N ALA A 81 -1.86 10.05 1.93
CA ALA A 81 -0.84 9.74 2.91
C ALA A 81 -1.45 8.82 3.97
N GLY A 82 -1.24 7.51 3.84
CA GLY A 82 -1.67 6.52 4.82
C GLY A 82 -0.83 6.66 6.08
N SER A 83 -1.45 7.11 7.17
CA SER A 83 -0.84 7.04 8.50
C SER A 83 -0.59 5.57 8.86
N SER A 84 0.69 5.18 8.91
CA SER A 84 1.08 3.86 9.42
C SER A 84 0.98 3.86 10.95
N GLN A 85 -0.18 3.45 11.48
CA GLN A 85 -0.35 3.17 12.90
C GLN A 85 0.10 1.74 13.20
N SER A 86 1.38 1.54 13.52
CA SER A 86 1.85 0.28 14.10
C SER A 86 1.75 0.34 15.63
N GLY A 87 0.64 -0.15 16.19
CA GLY A 87 0.52 -0.41 17.62
C GLY A 87 1.06 -1.80 17.94
N ARG A 88 2.17 -1.90 18.68
CA ARG A 88 2.50 -3.16 19.39
C ARG A 88 1.67 -3.17 20.68
N PRO A 89 0.99 -4.27 21.04
CA PRO A 89 0.39 -4.36 22.36
C PRO A 89 1.50 -4.20 23.41
N ALA A 90 1.31 -3.26 24.34
CA ALA A 90 2.22 -3.10 25.47
C ALA A 90 2.19 -4.40 26.28
N VAL A 91 3.35 -5.03 26.45
CA VAL A 91 3.48 -6.27 27.23
C VAL A 91 3.23 -5.92 28.70
N PRO A 92 2.26 -6.56 29.38
CA PRO A 92 1.98 -6.31 30.80
C PRO A 92 3.21 -6.59 31.67
N ALA A 93 3.39 -5.82 32.74
CA ALA A 93 4.49 -6.03 33.69
C ALA A 93 4.54 -7.45 34.30
N ALA A 94 3.38 -8.14 34.36
CA ALA A 94 3.30 -9.52 34.81
C ALA A 94 4.05 -10.49 33.88
N ASP A 95 3.94 -10.32 32.56
CA ASP A 95 4.62 -11.18 31.57
C ASP A 95 6.14 -10.92 31.58
N TRP A 96 6.55 -9.68 31.85
CA TRP A 96 7.97 -9.34 32.03
C TRP A 96 8.60 -10.09 33.21
N ASN A 97 7.92 -10.13 34.36
CA ASN A 97 8.44 -10.85 35.53
C ASN A 97 8.49 -12.37 35.31
N ALA A 98 7.56 -12.94 34.56
CA ALA A 98 7.53 -14.38 34.27
C ALA A 98 8.73 -14.84 33.41
N MET A 99 9.26 -13.98 32.53
CA MET A 99 10.37 -14.34 31.64
C MET A 99 11.74 -14.33 32.32
N TYR A 100 11.94 -13.52 33.36
CA TYR A 100 13.26 -13.31 33.99
C TYR A 100 13.40 -13.85 35.41
N SER A 101 12.33 -14.44 35.96
CA SER A 101 12.38 -15.09 37.27
C SER A 101 12.70 -16.59 37.09
N ARG A 102 13.96 -16.98 37.24
CA ARG A 102 14.37 -18.37 37.55
C ARG A 102 14.83 -18.45 38.99
#